data_AF-A0A423TZW3-F1
#
_entry.id   AF-A0A423TZW3-F1
#
_cell.length_a   1.000
_cell.length_b   1.000
_cell.length_c   1.000
_cell.angle_alpha   90.00
_cell.angle_beta   90.00
_cell.angle_gamma   90.00
#
_symmetry.space_group_name_H-M   'P 1'
#
loop_
_entity.id
_entity.type
_entity.pdbx_description
1 polymer ?
#
loop_
_entity_poly.entity_id
_entity_poly.type
_entity_poly.pdbx_seq_one_letter_code
_entity_poly.pdbx_strand_id
1 'polypeptide(L)'
;MTRALGALLRFLDKHGAELLDGTTLLGGTPILGVQYYCMDELAQLDDATVAALQLFSEDQHPSAFKSGKTSSSKEGLSIYALLSRTASPMAAHTLRRVLLRPVLDAEVLEARYAAVEWGVDTANMETLRHLHACLKSIRNVPHTMNRLQRGQLNVRDWRTLYKSLFNAILVGEICQAQDQDIPIFKEHTPHHTPSSFSIPLLHLLLPLPPPPNSTFLSPQLPS
;
A
#
# COMPACT_ATOMS: atom_id res chain seq x y z
N MET A 1 4.62 21.71 13.51
CA MET A 1 4.75 20.28 13.17
C MET A 1 4.91 19.38 14.40
N THR A 2 5.96 19.54 15.23
CA THR A 2 6.25 18.65 16.37
C THR A 2 5.14 18.54 17.44
N ARG A 3 4.41 19.62 17.70
CA ARG A 3 3.30 19.65 18.67
C ARG A 3 2.10 18.80 18.24
N ALA A 4 1.72 18.85 16.96
CA ALA A 4 0.59 18.06 16.44
C ALA A 4 0.94 16.58 16.39
N LEU A 5 2.16 16.24 15.96
CA LEU A 5 2.67 14.87 16.02
C LEU A 5 2.68 14.35 17.46
N GLY A 6 3.22 15.12 18.42
CA GLY A 6 3.24 14.73 19.83
C GLY A 6 1.84 14.54 20.42
N ALA A 7 0.87 15.39 20.05
CA ALA A 7 -0.52 15.24 20.45
C ALA A 7 -1.16 13.96 19.88
N LEU A 8 -0.91 13.66 18.60
CA LEU A 8 -1.38 12.43 17.96
C LEU A 8 -0.75 11.18 18.59
N LEU A 9 0.57 11.17 18.84
CA LEU A 9 1.26 10.08 19.50
C LEU A 9 0.70 9.83 20.90
N ARG A 10 0.49 10.90 21.68
CA ARG A 10 -0.12 10.81 23.01
C ARG A 10 -1.58 10.32 22.94
N PHE A 11 -2.32 10.70 21.91
CA PHE A 11 -3.68 10.23 21.70
C PHE A 11 -3.71 8.73 21.34
N LEU A 12 -2.83 8.28 20.44
CA LEU A 12 -2.68 6.88 20.06
C LEU A 12 -2.21 6.02 21.23
N ASP A 13 -1.32 6.51 22.08
CA ASP A 13 -0.89 5.79 23.29
C ASP A 13 -2.06 5.51 24.26
N LYS A 14 -2.97 6.49 24.39
CA LYS A 14 -4.13 6.39 25.30
C LYS A 14 -5.31 5.62 24.72
N HIS A 15 -5.66 5.88 23.46
CA HIS A 15 -6.90 5.38 22.83
C HIS A 15 -6.65 4.39 21.70
N GLY A 16 -5.39 4.14 21.36
CA GLY A 16 -5.02 3.32 20.23
C GLY A 16 -5.47 1.87 20.35
N ALA A 17 -5.49 1.32 21.57
CA ALA A 17 -5.98 -0.03 21.82
C ALA A 17 -7.47 -0.20 21.48
N GLU A 18 -8.29 0.84 21.73
CA GLU A 18 -9.73 0.87 21.42
C GLU A 18 -10.00 1.20 19.95
N LEU A 19 -9.19 2.09 19.35
CA LEU A 19 -9.36 2.51 17.95
C LEU A 19 -8.90 1.45 16.94
N LEU A 20 -7.86 0.68 17.27
CA LEU A 20 -7.22 -0.26 16.34
C LEU A 20 -7.51 -1.73 16.65
N ASP A 21 -8.43 -1.97 17.60
CA ASP A 21 -9.07 -3.23 17.96
C ASP A 21 -8.43 -4.47 17.33
N GLY A 22 -7.34 -4.92 17.94
CA GLY A 22 -6.79 -6.25 17.76
C GLY A 22 -6.34 -6.70 16.37
N THR A 23 -6.02 -5.75 15.49
CA THR A 23 -5.47 -6.02 14.15
C THR A 23 -3.97 -5.81 14.05
N THR A 24 -3.26 -5.65 15.18
CA THR A 24 -1.82 -5.37 15.23
C THR A 24 -1.04 -6.46 15.97
N LEU A 25 -0.03 -7.02 15.27
CA LEU A 25 0.74 -8.21 15.68
C LEU A 25 1.63 -8.00 16.91
N LEU A 26 1.85 -6.74 17.27
CA LEU A 26 2.51 -6.33 18.50
C LEU A 26 1.42 -5.71 19.35
N GLY A 27 1.25 -6.17 20.59
CA GLY A 27 0.30 -5.58 21.54
C GLY A 27 0.42 -4.05 21.57
N GLY A 28 -0.71 -3.36 21.55
CA GLY A 28 -0.79 -1.90 21.39
C GLY A 28 -0.84 -1.44 19.93
N THR A 29 -0.52 -0.17 19.70
CA THR A 29 -0.46 0.44 18.36
C THR A 29 1.00 0.56 17.91
N PRO A 30 1.59 -0.46 17.28
CA PRO A 30 2.97 -0.36 16.81
C PRO A 30 3.07 0.73 15.75
N ILE A 31 3.69 1.85 16.10
CA ILE A 31 4.05 2.89 15.14
C ILE A 31 5.31 2.40 14.44
N LEU A 32 5.15 2.00 13.19
CA LEU A 32 6.25 1.38 12.45
C LEU A 32 7.27 2.41 11.92
N GLY A 33 6.85 3.66 11.79
CA GLY A 33 7.72 4.75 11.34
C GLY A 33 6.96 6.08 11.23
N VAL A 34 7.71 7.17 11.25
CA VAL A 34 7.20 8.52 10.97
C VAL A 34 7.83 8.98 9.67
N GLN A 35 7.01 9.21 8.65
CA GLN A 35 7.45 9.69 7.36
C GLN A 35 7.03 11.15 7.19
N TYR A 36 7.99 12.00 6.83
CA TYR A 36 7.71 13.36 6.40
C TYR A 36 7.46 13.38 4.90
N TYR A 37 6.52 14.20 4.47
CA TYR A 37 6.25 14.44 3.06
C TYR A 37 6.57 15.90 2.76
N CYS A 38 7.38 16.13 1.74
CA CYS A 38 7.61 17.47 1.21
C CYS A 38 6.47 17.81 0.24
N MET A 39 5.89 19.00 0.37
CA MET A 39 4.80 19.44 -0.51
C MET A 39 5.29 19.88 -1.89
N ASP A 40 6.59 20.16 -2.03
CA ASP A 40 7.19 20.64 -3.28
C ASP A 40 7.32 19.53 -4.34
N GLU A 41 7.30 18.26 -3.92
CA GLU A 41 7.40 17.08 -4.79
C GLU A 41 6.03 16.60 -5.30
N LEU A 42 4.94 17.24 -4.84
CA LEU A 42 3.56 16.85 -5.13
C LEU A 42 2.78 18.01 -5.74
N ALA A 43 1.94 17.70 -6.73
CA ALA A 43 0.98 18.68 -7.23
C ALA A 43 -0.09 18.94 -6.16
N GLN A 44 -0.28 20.21 -5.81
CA GLN A 44 -1.34 20.63 -4.89
C GLN A 44 -2.68 20.55 -5.60
N LEU A 45 -3.64 19.82 -5.02
CA LEU A 45 -5.03 19.77 -5.47
C LEU A 45 -5.90 20.30 -4.33
N ASP A 46 -6.67 21.34 -4.60
CA ASP A 46 -7.70 21.81 -3.69
C ASP A 46 -9.02 21.07 -3.93
N ASP A 47 -9.93 21.14 -2.97
CA ASP A 47 -11.22 20.45 -3.05
C ASP A 47 -12.04 20.89 -4.28
N ALA A 48 -11.91 22.16 -4.68
CA ALA A 48 -12.55 22.70 -5.88
C ALA A 48 -12.02 22.04 -7.16
N THR A 49 -10.70 21.86 -7.28
CA THR A 49 -10.09 21.14 -8.41
C THR A 49 -10.49 19.67 -8.41
N VAL A 50 -10.50 19.01 -7.25
CA VAL A 50 -10.92 17.60 -7.14
C VAL A 50 -12.36 17.40 -7.62
N ALA A 51 -13.25 18.32 -7.25
CA ALA A 51 -14.65 18.32 -7.69
C ALA A 51 -14.81 18.69 -9.16
N ALA A 52 -14.13 19.74 -9.64
CA ALA A 52 -14.22 20.22 -11.02
C ALA A 52 -13.69 19.20 -12.04
N LEU A 53 -12.62 18.46 -11.68
CA LEU A 53 -12.10 17.36 -12.48
C LEU A 53 -12.90 16.06 -12.31
N GLN A 54 -13.87 16.03 -11.39
CA GLN A 54 -14.66 14.84 -11.10
C GLN A 54 -13.76 13.62 -10.81
N LEU A 55 -12.71 13.82 -10.00
CA LEU A 55 -11.76 12.76 -9.67
C LEU A 55 -12.45 11.61 -8.95
N PHE A 56 -13.42 11.94 -8.09
CA PHE A 56 -14.29 11.00 -7.38
C PHE A 56 -15.73 11.48 -7.47
N SER A 57 -16.67 10.54 -7.54
CA SER A 57 -18.11 10.81 -7.44
C SER A 57 -18.68 9.85 -6.42
N GLU A 58 -18.95 10.33 -5.22
CA GLU A 58 -19.66 9.53 -4.22
C GLU A 58 -21.16 9.74 -4.44
N ASP A 59 -21.79 8.85 -5.23
CA ASP A 59 -23.23 8.91 -5.45
C ASP A 59 -23.94 8.44 -4.18
N GLN A 60 -24.44 9.41 -3.42
CA GLN A 60 -25.29 9.13 -2.27
C GLN A 60 -26.60 8.51 -2.74
N HIS A 61 -26.91 7.32 -2.20
CA HIS A 61 -28.16 6.63 -2.52
C HIS A 61 -29.36 7.55 -2.19
N PRO A 62 -30.34 7.73 -3.10
CA PRO A 62 -31.46 8.67 -2.93
C PRO A 62 -32.41 8.34 -1.75
N SER A 63 -32.16 7.24 -1.02
CA SER A 63 -32.85 6.95 0.22
C SER A 63 -32.08 7.50 1.42
N ALA A 64 -32.70 8.42 2.14
CA ALA A 64 -32.16 8.98 3.39
C ALA A 64 -31.82 7.89 4.43
N PHE A 65 -32.49 6.74 4.38
CA PHE A 65 -32.25 5.60 5.30
C PHE A 65 -30.96 4.81 5.01
N LYS A 66 -30.38 4.94 3.81
CA LYS A 66 -29.07 4.35 3.46
C LYS A 66 -27.97 5.39 3.32
N SER A 67 -28.32 6.68 3.29
CA SER A 67 -27.35 7.78 3.32
C SER A 67 -26.53 7.70 4.62
N GLY A 68 -25.21 7.54 4.50
CA GLY A 68 -24.30 7.46 5.65
C GLY A 68 -23.84 6.06 6.06
N LYS A 69 -24.34 4.97 5.46
CA LYS A 69 -23.65 3.67 5.55
C LYS A 69 -22.50 3.68 4.55
N THR A 70 -21.27 3.52 5.02
CA THR A 70 -20.05 3.43 4.17
C THR A 70 -20.12 2.34 3.09
N SER A 71 -21.09 1.43 3.17
CA SER A 71 -21.37 0.37 2.21
C SER A 71 -22.45 0.68 1.16
N SER A 72 -23.06 1.87 1.16
CA SER A 72 -24.16 2.25 0.26
C SER A 72 -23.80 3.31 -0.78
N SER A 73 -22.70 4.05 -0.58
CA SER A 73 -22.15 4.93 -1.61
C SER A 73 -21.42 4.08 -2.63
N LYS A 74 -21.93 4.07 -3.86
CA LYS A 74 -21.21 3.50 -4.99
C LYS A 74 -20.50 4.64 -5.69
N GLU A 75 -19.27 4.38 -6.12
CA GLU A 75 -18.59 5.32 -7.00
C GLU A 75 -19.45 5.53 -8.25
N GLY A 76 -19.82 6.78 -8.50
CA GLY A 76 -20.54 7.23 -9.68
C GLY A 76 -19.61 7.35 -10.89
N LEU A 77 -20.01 8.13 -11.89
CA LEU A 77 -19.13 8.44 -13.01
C LEU A 77 -17.99 9.34 -12.52
N SER A 78 -16.74 8.88 -12.59
CA SER A 78 -15.55 9.65 -12.18
C SER A 78 -14.30 9.15 -12.89
N ILE A 79 -13.22 9.94 -12.85
CA ILE A 79 -11.90 9.53 -13.36
C ILE A 79 -11.43 8.27 -12.62
N TYR A 80 -11.62 8.21 -11.30
CA TYR A 80 -11.28 7.03 -10.53
C TYR A 80 -12.05 5.79 -10.99
N ALA A 81 -13.37 5.89 -11.22
CA ALA A 81 -14.17 4.77 -11.71
C ALA A 81 -13.67 4.24 -13.06
N LEU A 82 -13.23 5.13 -13.95
CA LEU A 82 -12.71 4.77 -15.27
C LEU A 82 -11.36 4.03 -15.21
N LEU A 83 -10.50 4.43 -14.26
CA LEU A 83 -9.16 3.88 -14.06
C LEU A 83 -9.12 2.67 -13.11
N SER A 84 -10.15 2.47 -12.27
CA SER A 84 -10.18 1.46 -11.20
C SER A 84 -10.40 0.03 -11.73
N ARG A 85 -9.43 -0.49 -12.49
CA ARG A 85 -9.32 -1.90 -12.91
C ARG A 85 -8.32 -2.67 -12.05
N THR A 86 -8.34 -2.42 -10.73
CA THR A 86 -7.34 -2.94 -9.80
C THR A 86 -7.65 -4.35 -9.32
N ALA A 87 -6.61 -5.18 -9.13
CA ALA A 87 -6.76 -6.57 -8.72
C ALA A 87 -7.24 -6.76 -7.26
N SER A 88 -6.95 -5.79 -6.37
CA SER A 88 -7.19 -5.92 -4.93
C SER A 88 -7.69 -4.60 -4.31
N PRO A 89 -8.37 -4.65 -3.14
CA PRO A 89 -8.78 -3.44 -2.42
C PRO A 89 -7.60 -2.54 -2.02
N MET A 90 -6.45 -3.13 -1.71
CA MET A 90 -5.23 -2.37 -1.41
C MET A 90 -4.75 -1.59 -2.64
N ALA A 91 -4.78 -2.22 -3.82
CA ALA A 91 -4.45 -1.53 -5.07
C ALA A 91 -5.43 -0.39 -5.39
N ALA A 92 -6.73 -0.60 -5.12
CA ALA A 92 -7.75 0.45 -5.26
C ALA A 92 -7.46 1.67 -4.34
N HIS A 93 -7.10 1.41 -3.07
CA HIS A 93 -6.67 2.46 -2.14
C HIS A 93 -5.40 3.19 -2.61
N THR A 94 -4.42 2.45 -3.13
CA THR A 94 -3.20 3.04 -3.68
C THR A 94 -3.51 3.92 -4.88
N LEU A 95 -4.38 3.48 -5.80
CA LEU A 95 -4.80 4.28 -6.95
C LEU A 95 -5.51 5.57 -6.51
N ARG A 96 -6.42 5.48 -5.53
CA ARG A 96 -7.09 6.66 -4.95
C ARG A 96 -6.07 7.65 -4.37
N ARG A 97 -5.03 7.16 -3.68
CA ARG A 97 -3.94 7.99 -3.16
C ARG A 97 -3.11 8.63 -4.27
N VAL A 98 -2.80 7.90 -5.34
CA VAL A 98 -2.05 8.42 -6.50
C VAL A 98 -2.82 9.55 -7.20
N LEU A 99 -4.14 9.41 -7.37
CA LEU A 99 -4.97 10.45 -7.99
C LEU A 99 -5.09 11.71 -7.12
N LEU A 100 -5.13 11.57 -5.79
CA LEU A 100 -5.17 12.70 -4.85
C LEU A 100 -3.80 13.36 -4.63
N ARG A 101 -2.71 12.67 -4.98
CA ARG A 101 -1.34 13.15 -4.76
C ARG A 101 -0.48 12.87 -5.99
N PRO A 102 -0.69 13.61 -7.08
CA PRO A 102 0.15 13.49 -8.27
C PRO A 102 1.59 13.86 -7.91
N VAL A 103 2.53 13.04 -8.37
CA VAL A 103 3.97 13.23 -8.14
C VAL A 103 4.53 14.12 -9.24
N LEU A 104 5.42 15.05 -8.89
CA LEU A 104 6.10 15.95 -9.84
C LEU A 104 7.52 15.49 -10.20
N ASP A 105 8.06 14.54 -9.44
CA ASP A 105 9.37 13.94 -9.70
C ASP A 105 9.39 13.18 -11.04
N ALA A 106 10.25 13.64 -11.95
CA ALA A 106 10.40 13.09 -13.29
C ALA A 106 10.90 11.64 -13.27
N GLU A 107 11.81 11.27 -12.37
CA GLU A 107 12.36 9.91 -12.31
C GLU A 107 11.26 8.91 -11.92
N VAL A 108 10.43 9.27 -10.95
CA VAL A 108 9.28 8.47 -10.52
C VAL A 108 8.23 8.37 -11.63
N LEU A 109 8.00 9.45 -12.37
CA LEU A 109 7.07 9.44 -13.49
C LEU A 109 7.55 8.54 -14.62
N GLU A 110 8.81 8.65 -15.05
CA GLU A 110 9.40 7.81 -16.08
C GLU A 110 9.37 6.33 -15.70
N ALA A 111 9.68 5.99 -14.45
CA ALA A 111 9.57 4.62 -13.95
C ALA A 111 8.13 4.07 -14.04
N ARG A 112 7.12 4.91 -13.76
CA ARG A 112 5.70 4.53 -13.90
C ARG A 112 5.29 4.40 -15.36
N TYR A 113 5.75 5.30 -16.24
CA TYR A 113 5.47 5.23 -17.66
C TYR A 113 6.05 3.96 -18.29
N ALA A 114 7.31 3.61 -17.99
CA ALA A 114 7.93 2.38 -18.44
C ALA A 114 7.14 1.12 -18.01
N ALA A 115 6.61 1.10 -16.77
CA ALA A 115 5.76 0.01 -16.30
C ALA A 115 4.41 -0.08 -17.05
N VAL A 116 3.81 1.07 -17.38
CA VAL A 116 2.58 1.12 -18.17
C VAL A 116 2.83 0.67 -19.61
N GLU A 117 3.91 1.13 -20.23
CA GLU A 117 4.32 0.74 -21.58
C GLU A 117 4.51 -0.78 -21.68
N TRP A 118 5.25 -1.37 -20.74
CA TRP A 118 5.39 -2.83 -20.64
C TRP A 118 4.05 -3.55 -20.53
N GLY A 119 3.11 -3.02 -19.73
CA GLY A 119 1.80 -3.63 -19.51
C GLY A 119 0.81 -3.48 -20.66
N VAL A 120 1.01 -2.48 -21.54
CA VAL A 120 0.19 -2.26 -22.73
C VAL A 120 0.66 -3.16 -23.89
N ASP A 121 1.93 -3.56 -23.91
CA ASP A 121 2.46 -4.46 -24.93
C ASP A 121 1.74 -5.82 -24.92
N THR A 122 1.23 -6.19 -26.10
CA THR A 122 0.53 -7.45 -26.33
C THR A 122 1.39 -8.67 -26.03
N ALA A 123 2.72 -8.59 -26.16
CA ALA A 123 3.63 -9.68 -25.84
C ALA A 123 3.59 -10.05 -24.34
N ASN A 124 3.36 -9.06 -23.47
CA ASN A 124 3.38 -9.23 -22.02
C ASN A 124 1.99 -9.46 -21.42
N MET A 125 0.94 -9.43 -22.23
CA MET A 125 -0.45 -9.46 -21.78
C MET A 125 -0.81 -10.74 -21.01
N GLU A 126 -0.26 -11.89 -21.40
CA GLU A 126 -0.48 -13.15 -20.67
C GLU A 126 0.17 -13.11 -19.27
N THR A 127 1.43 -12.66 -19.21
CA THR A 127 2.18 -12.47 -17.96
C THR A 127 1.45 -11.49 -17.04
N LEU A 128 0.96 -10.37 -17.58
CA LEU A 128 0.20 -9.37 -16.82
C LEU A 128 -1.12 -9.94 -16.28
N ARG A 129 -1.84 -10.74 -17.07
CA ARG A 129 -3.05 -11.44 -16.61
C ARG A 129 -2.75 -12.41 -15.47
N HIS A 130 -1.65 -13.14 -15.57
CA HIS A 130 -1.23 -14.08 -14.52
C HIS A 130 -0.87 -13.31 -13.24
N LEU A 131 -0.07 -12.26 -13.34
CA LEU A 131 0.29 -11.39 -12.23
C LEU A 131 -0.95 -10.76 -11.57
N HIS A 132 -1.91 -10.28 -12.37
CA HIS A 132 -3.18 -9.76 -11.87
C HIS A 132 -3.98 -10.82 -11.11
N ALA A 133 -4.02 -12.07 -11.59
CA ALA A 133 -4.71 -13.18 -10.92
C ALA A 133 -4.05 -13.54 -9.57
N CYS A 134 -2.71 -13.54 -9.51
CA CYS A 134 -1.96 -13.77 -8.29
C CYS A 134 -2.24 -12.64 -7.27
N LEU A 135 -2.10 -11.37 -7.67
CA LEU A 135 -2.35 -10.21 -6.82
C LEU A 135 -3.78 -10.18 -6.26
N LYS A 136 -4.79 -10.58 -7.06
CA LYS A 136 -6.18 -10.69 -6.60
C LYS A 136 -6.37 -11.74 -5.50
N SER A 137 -5.52 -12.75 -5.48
CA SER A 137 -5.57 -13.86 -4.52
C SER A 137 -4.91 -13.52 -3.18
N ILE A 138 -4.02 -12.52 -3.16
CA ILE A 138 -3.34 -12.04 -1.95
C ILE A 138 -4.33 -11.25 -1.10
N ARG A 139 -4.54 -11.67 0.15
CA ARG A 139 -5.42 -11.01 1.13
C ARG A 139 -4.60 -10.20 2.14
N ASN A 140 -5.31 -9.47 3.01
CA ASN A 140 -4.71 -8.74 4.12
C ASN A 140 -4.08 -9.73 5.13
N VAL A 141 -2.79 -10.01 4.93
CA VAL A 141 -2.00 -10.93 5.76
C VAL A 141 -1.87 -10.46 7.21
N PRO A 142 -1.67 -9.15 7.52
CA PRO A 142 -1.64 -8.68 8.90
C PRO A 142 -2.87 -9.10 9.71
N HIS A 143 -4.07 -8.93 9.15
CA HIS A 143 -5.30 -9.33 9.84
C HIS A 143 -5.35 -10.84 10.14
N THR A 144 -4.98 -11.69 9.17
CA THR A 144 -4.94 -13.14 9.37
C THR A 144 -3.86 -13.55 10.38
N MET A 145 -2.70 -12.91 10.35
CA MET A 145 -1.60 -13.21 11.26
C MET A 145 -1.94 -12.85 12.73
N ASN A 146 -2.76 -11.82 12.95
CA ASN A 146 -3.24 -11.49 14.30
C ASN A 146 -4.17 -12.56 14.87
N ARG A 147 -5.08 -13.05 14.03
CA ARG A 147 -5.97 -14.15 14.41
C ARG A 147 -5.20 -15.45 14.64
N LEU A 148 -4.07 -15.65 13.94
CA LEU A 148 -3.14 -16.75 14.21
C LEU A 148 -2.54 -16.68 15.61
N GLN A 149 -1.96 -15.53 15.99
CA GLN A 149 -1.35 -15.33 17.31
C GLN A 149 -2.34 -15.56 18.46
N ARG A 150 -3.62 -15.27 18.23
CA ARG A 150 -4.71 -15.46 19.21
C ARG A 150 -5.30 -16.87 19.21
N GLY A 151 -4.85 -17.76 18.32
CA GLY A 151 -5.40 -19.10 18.17
C GLY A 151 -6.84 -19.12 17.61
N GLN A 152 -7.27 -18.06 16.92
CA GLN A 152 -8.65 -17.87 16.44
C GLN A 152 -8.81 -18.16 14.94
N LEU A 153 -7.92 -18.92 14.33
CA LEU A 153 -8.01 -19.28 12.91
C LEU A 153 -8.93 -20.46 12.66
N ASN A 154 -9.80 -20.30 11.68
CA ASN A 154 -10.56 -21.40 11.11
C ASN A 154 -9.82 -21.98 9.90
N VAL A 155 -10.22 -23.16 9.45
CA VAL A 155 -9.64 -23.85 8.26
C VAL A 155 -9.66 -22.95 7.02
N ARG A 156 -10.69 -22.09 6.88
CA ARG A 156 -10.80 -21.13 5.77
C ARG A 156 -9.69 -20.08 5.81
N ASP A 157 -9.30 -19.64 7.00
CA ASP A 157 -8.27 -18.63 7.17
C ASP A 157 -6.89 -19.21 6.86
N TRP A 158 -6.62 -20.44 7.32
CA TRP A 158 -5.41 -21.19 6.94
C TRP A 158 -5.27 -21.35 5.43
N ARG A 159 -6.36 -21.74 4.75
CA ARG A 159 -6.38 -21.84 3.28
C ARG A 159 -6.10 -20.49 2.61
N THR A 160 -6.64 -19.42 3.16
CA THR A 160 -6.47 -18.06 2.62
C THR A 160 -5.04 -17.55 2.84
N LEU A 161 -4.46 -17.84 4.00
CA LEU A 161 -3.07 -17.53 4.32
C LEU A 161 -2.12 -18.27 3.37
N TYR A 162 -2.30 -19.58 3.22
CA TYR A 162 -1.52 -20.40 2.29
C TYR A 162 -1.61 -19.86 0.86
N LYS A 163 -2.82 -19.61 0.36
CA LYS A 163 -3.01 -19.03 -0.98
C LYS A 163 -2.34 -17.68 -1.13
N SER A 164 -2.40 -16.81 -0.12
CA SER A 164 -1.78 -15.48 -0.19
C SER A 164 -0.26 -15.58 -0.24
N LEU A 165 0.35 -16.43 0.60
CA LEU A 165 1.80 -16.64 0.61
C LEU A 165 2.29 -17.28 -0.69
N PHE A 166 1.60 -18.32 -1.17
CA PHE A 166 1.94 -18.97 -2.43
C PHE A 166 1.89 -17.99 -3.62
N ASN A 167 0.82 -17.20 -3.73
CA ASN A 167 0.72 -16.20 -4.79
C ASN A 167 1.73 -15.06 -4.65
N ALA A 168 2.14 -14.70 -3.42
CA ALA A 168 3.19 -13.71 -3.22
C ALA A 168 4.57 -14.21 -3.72
N ILE A 169 4.89 -15.49 -3.49
CA ILE A 169 6.10 -16.12 -4.05
C ILE A 169 6.04 -16.12 -5.58
N LEU A 170 4.91 -16.57 -6.15
CA LEU A 170 4.72 -16.57 -7.61
C LEU A 170 4.88 -15.19 -8.24
N VAL A 171 4.36 -14.13 -7.61
CA VAL A 171 4.58 -12.76 -8.09
C VAL A 171 6.08 -12.43 -8.11
N GLY A 172 6.82 -12.80 -7.06
CA GLY A 172 8.26 -12.62 -7.01
C GLY A 172 8.99 -13.35 -8.15
N GLU A 173 8.63 -14.61 -8.42
CA GLU A 173 9.20 -15.39 -9.52
C GLU A 173 8.87 -14.80 -10.89
N ILE A 174 7.63 -14.37 -11.11
CA ILE A 174 7.20 -13.73 -12.37
C ILE A 174 8.00 -12.44 -12.61
N CYS A 175 8.15 -11.58 -11.59
CA CYS A 175 8.92 -10.34 -11.69
C CYS A 175 10.41 -10.59 -11.95
N GLN A 176 11.00 -11.61 -11.33
CA GLN A 176 12.40 -11.99 -11.56
C GLN A 176 12.64 -12.53 -12.98
N ALA A 177 11.63 -13.15 -13.59
CA ALA A 177 11.72 -13.65 -14.96
C ALA A 177 11.57 -12.57 -16.04
N GLN A 178 11.21 -11.33 -15.67
CA GLN A 178 11.09 -10.22 -16.63
C GLN A 178 12.42 -9.50 -16.84
N ASP A 179 12.47 -8.71 -17.90
CA ASP A 179 13.58 -7.83 -18.17
C ASP A 179 13.78 -6.86 -17.01
N GLN A 180 14.97 -6.92 -16.42
CA GLN A 180 15.38 -6.06 -15.33
C GLN A 180 15.69 -4.65 -15.84
N ASP A 181 15.58 -4.35 -17.13
CA ASP A 181 15.73 -2.98 -17.59
C ASP A 181 14.58 -2.06 -17.15
N ILE A 182 13.40 -2.62 -16.89
CA ILE A 182 12.22 -1.87 -16.45
C ILE A 182 12.32 -1.59 -14.95
N PRO A 183 12.25 -0.31 -14.51
CA PRO A 183 12.46 0.08 -13.11
C PRO A 183 11.54 -0.63 -12.11
N ILE A 184 10.32 -0.98 -12.50
CA ILE A 184 9.36 -1.66 -11.60
C ILE A 184 9.81 -3.07 -11.22
N PHE A 185 10.67 -3.70 -12.01
CA PHE A 185 11.21 -5.03 -11.72
C PHE A 185 12.60 -4.97 -11.06
N LYS A 186 13.28 -3.81 -11.08
CA LYS A 186 14.67 -3.65 -10.63
C LYS A 186 14.93 -3.81 -9.13
N GLU A 187 13.94 -3.84 -8.24
CA GLU A 187 14.26 -3.92 -6.81
C GLU A 187 13.20 -4.56 -5.92
N HIS A 188 13.56 -5.70 -5.31
CA HIS A 188 13.44 -6.01 -3.87
C HIS A 188 14.34 -7.22 -3.53
N THR A 189 15.65 -7.11 -3.76
CA THR A 189 16.65 -7.98 -3.10
C THR A 189 17.37 -7.15 -2.03
N PRO A 190 17.09 -7.34 -0.73
CA PRO A 190 18.02 -6.87 0.27
C PRO A 190 19.27 -7.75 0.14
N HIS A 191 20.37 -7.13 -0.30
CA HIS A 191 21.77 -7.54 -0.15
C HIS A 191 22.04 -9.06 0.04
N HIS A 192 22.59 -9.65 -1.02
CA HIS A 192 23.60 -10.73 -0.99
C HIS A 192 23.90 -11.41 0.37
N THR A 193 23.36 -12.62 0.57
CA THR A 193 24.15 -13.75 1.09
C THR A 193 23.70 -15.04 0.40
N PRO A 194 24.57 -15.74 -0.34
CA PRO A 194 24.26 -17.04 -0.90
C PRO A 194 24.60 -18.10 0.14
N SER A 195 23.63 -18.50 0.96
CA SER A 195 23.55 -19.84 1.56
C SER A 195 22.43 -19.90 2.60
N SER A 196 21.70 -21.01 2.54
CA SER A 196 20.79 -21.49 3.59
C SER A 196 19.42 -20.81 3.66
N PHE A 197 18.43 -21.53 3.13
CA PHE A 197 17.03 -21.56 3.55
C PHE A 197 16.64 -20.51 4.60
N SER A 198 16.12 -19.37 4.16
CA SER A 198 15.41 -18.45 5.04
C SER A 198 14.40 -17.66 4.21
N ILE A 199 13.14 -17.83 4.58
CA ILE A 199 11.92 -17.39 3.90
C ILE A 199 11.91 -15.85 3.84
N PRO A 200 12.00 -15.22 2.65
CA PRO A 200 12.07 -13.76 2.49
C PRO A 200 10.72 -13.04 2.72
N LEU A 201 9.65 -13.78 3.05
CA LEU A 201 8.28 -13.24 3.13
C LEU A 201 7.95 -12.45 4.41
N LEU A 202 8.81 -12.45 5.44
CA LEU A 202 8.56 -11.66 6.66
C LEU A 202 9.01 -10.19 6.54
N HIS A 203 9.90 -9.86 5.60
CA HIS A 203 10.37 -8.48 5.42
C HIS A 203 9.44 -7.62 4.53
N LEU A 204 8.57 -8.24 3.74
CA LEU A 204 7.52 -7.55 2.98
C LEU A 204 6.29 -7.15 3.82
N LEU A 205 6.28 -7.53 5.12
CA LEU A 205 5.22 -7.24 6.09
C LEU A 205 5.62 -6.22 7.16
N LEU A 206 6.86 -5.74 7.15
CA LEU A 206 7.34 -4.61 7.94
C LEU A 206 7.72 -3.48 6.97
N PRO A 207 7.54 -2.20 7.35
CA PRO A 207 7.80 -1.10 6.44
C PRO A 207 9.28 -1.06 6.08
N LEU A 208 9.55 -0.74 4.82
CA LEU A 208 10.89 -0.54 4.29
C LEU A 208 11.74 0.38 5.19
N PRO A 209 13.04 0.09 5.34
CA PRO A 209 13.96 1.02 5.98
C PRO A 209 14.09 2.31 5.14
N PRO A 210 14.30 3.47 5.78
CA PRO A 210 14.51 4.73 5.08
C PRO A 210 15.83 4.72 4.27
N PRO A 211 15.92 5.53 3.20
CA PRO A 211 17.12 5.64 2.37
C PRO A 211 18.34 6.13 3.17
N PRO A 212 19.57 5.79 2.73
CA PRO A 212 20.80 5.99 3.51
C PRO A 212 21.22 7.46 3.75
N ASN A 213 20.45 8.45 3.30
CA ASN A 213 20.83 9.87 3.33
C ASN A 213 20.01 10.70 4.34
N SER A 214 19.78 10.18 5.55
CA SER A 214 19.40 11.04 6.68
C SER A 214 20.58 11.19 7.64
N THR A 215 21.38 12.23 7.42
CA THR A 215 22.45 12.66 8.31
C THR A 215 21.86 12.92 9.70
N PHE A 216 22.20 12.06 10.67
CA PHE A 216 21.92 12.29 12.08
C PHE A 216 22.78 13.47 12.57
N LEU A 217 22.19 14.66 12.70
CA LEU A 217 22.76 15.73 13.52
C LEU A 217 22.55 15.37 14.99
N SER A 218 23.63 14.93 15.64
CA SER A 218 23.69 14.75 17.10
C SER A 218 23.59 16.11 17.81
N PRO A 219 22.83 16.24 18.91
CA PRO A 219 22.84 17.46 19.71
C PRO A 219 24.12 17.48 20.58
N GLN A 220 24.99 18.46 20.32
CA GLN A 220 26.07 18.84 21.22
C GLN A 220 25.45 19.51 22.47
N LEU A 221 25.73 18.96 23.66
CA LEU A 221 25.44 19.60 24.94
C LEU A 221 26.46 20.74 25.18
N PRO A 222 26.06 21.94 25.63
CA PRO A 222 27.02 22.92 26.13
C PRO A 222 27.44 22.58 27.58
N SER A 223 28.73 22.82 27.85
CA SER A 223 29.42 22.72 29.14
C SER A 223 28.89 23.67 30.21
#